data_AF-A0A1G0AEP6-F1
#
_entry.id   AF-A0A1G0AEP6-F1
#
_cell.length_a   1.000
_cell.length_b   1.000
_cell.length_c   1.000
_cell.angle_alpha   90.00
_cell.angle_beta   90.00
_cell.angle_gamma   90.00
#
_symmetry.space_group_name_H-M   'P 1'
#
loop_
_entity.id
_entity.type
_entity.pdbx_description
1 polymer ?
#
loop_
_entity_poly.entity_id
_entity_poly.type
_entity_poly.pdbx_seq_one_letter_code
_entity_poly.pdbx_strand_id
1 'polypeptide(L)' 'MAEVHFPRRIAFLFYLLLFLGGIIFYISWGLAYSSWNLLDHRWVGVYAVVIMLVGFGLVGMLLYKE' A
#
# COMPACT_ATOMS: atom_id res chain seq x y z
N MET A 1 13.48 -0.54 30.54
CA MET A 1 13.46 -0.94 29.12
C MET A 1 14.07 0.22 28.35
N ALA A 2 15.07 -0.01 27.49
CA ALA A 2 15.64 1.08 26.71
C ALA A 2 14.56 1.61 25.75
N GLU A 3 14.22 2.90 25.84
CA GLU A 3 13.29 3.53 24.91
C GLU A 3 13.94 3.56 23.53
N VAL A 4 13.55 2.63 22.67
CA VAL A 4 13.94 2.67 21.25
C VAL A 4 13.11 3.78 20.62
N HIS A 5 13.70 4.97 20.50
CA HIS A 5 13.14 6.04 19.70
C HIS A 5 13.14 5.60 18.23
N PHE A 6 12.07 4.93 17.80
CA PHE A 6 11.93 4.49 16.43
C PHE A 6 11.88 5.74 15.53
N PRO A 7 12.77 5.89 14.53
CA PRO A 7 12.80 7.10 13.72
C PRO A 7 11.52 7.20 12.90
N ARG A 8 10.66 8.16 13.25
CA ARG A 8 9.34 8.37 12.62
C ARG A 8 9.46 8.54 11.10
N ARG A 9 10.55 9.16 10.64
CA ARG A 9 10.90 9.30 9.21
C ARG A 9 11.08 7.96 8.50
N ILE A 10 11.66 6.96 9.15
CA ILE A 10 11.86 5.62 8.56
C ILE A 10 10.52 4.89 8.48
N ALA A 11 9.70 4.98 9.53
CA ALA A 11 8.34 4.45 9.50
C ALA A 11 7.53 5.08 8.36
N PHE A 12 7.55 6.41 8.23
CA PHE A 12 6.89 7.11 7.12
C PHE A 12 7.36 6.61 5.76
N LEU A 13 8.68 6.48 5.55
CA LEU A 13 9.25 5.96 4.30
C LEU A 13 8.77 4.53 4.00
N PHE A 14 8.71 3.66 5.00
CA PHE A 14 8.19 2.31 4.83
C PHE A 14 6.73 2.32 4.36
N TYR A 15 5.87 3.13 4.99
CA TYR A 15 4.47 3.23 4.59
C TYR A 15 4.29 3.91 3.22
N LEU A 16 5.15 4.86 2.87
CA LEU A 16 5.21 5.44 1.53
C LEU A 16 5.55 4.38 0.48
N LEU A 17 6.52 3.51 0.76
CA LEU A 17 6.87 2.40 -0.14
C LEU A 17 5.73 1.39 -0.27
N LEU A 18 5.01 1.07 0.81
CA LEU A 18 3.80 0.25 0.74
C LEU A 18 2.74 0.87 -0.16
N PHE A 19 2.48 2.17 0.03
CA PHE A 19 1.48 2.90 -0.75
C PHE A 19 1.83 2.89 -2.25
N LEU A 20 3.07 3.27 -2.58
CA LEU A 20 3.54 3.26 -3.97
C LEU A 20 3.58 1.84 -4.55
N GLY A 21 3.98 0.85 -3.75
CA GLY A 21 3.97 -0.56 -4.15
C GLY A 21 2.58 -1.05 -4.51
N GLY A 22 1.55 -0.68 -3.73
CA GLY A 22 0.16 -0.99 -4.05
C GLY A 22 -0.33 -0.36 -5.36
N ILE A 23 0.04 0.91 -5.60
CA ILE A 23 -0.31 1.61 -6.86
C ILE A 23 0.38 0.96 -8.05
N ILE A 24 1.69 0.74 -7.97
CA ILE A 24 2.48 0.12 -9.05
C ILE A 24 1.93 -1.28 -9.34
N PHE A 25 1.69 -2.08 -8.31
CA PHE A 25 1.12 -3.43 -8.46
C PHE A 25 -0.22 -3.40 -9.19
N TYR A 26 -1.13 -2.49 -8.82
CA TYR A 26 -2.43 -2.37 -9.50
C TYR A 26 -2.29 -2.00 -10.97
N ILE A 27 -1.44 -1.01 -11.29
CA ILE A 27 -1.21 -0.57 -12.67
C ILE A 27 -0.56 -1.69 -13.50
N SER A 28 0.48 -2.34 -12.98
CA SER A 28 1.16 -3.45 -13.66
C SER A 28 0.20 -4.61 -13.92
N TRP A 29 -0.64 -4.96 -12.95
CA TRP A 29 -1.66 -5.99 -13.12
C TRP A 29 -2.70 -5.58 -14.16
N GLY A 30 -3.20 -4.34 -14.11
CA GLY A 30 -4.23 -3.86 -15.05
C GLY A 30 -3.73 -3.82 -16.50
N LEU A 31 -2.46 -3.50 -16.70
CA LEU A 31 -1.80 -3.58 -18.01
C LEU A 31 -1.61 -5.04 -18.48
N ALA A 32 -1.17 -5.94 -17.60
CA ALA A 32 -0.90 -7.33 -17.94
C ALA A 32 -2.16 -8.13 -18.29
N TYR A 33 -3.27 -7.87 -17.60
CA TYR A 33 -4.52 -8.64 -17.74
C TYR A 33 -5.64 -7.86 -18.44
N SER A 34 -5.36 -6.64 -18.93
CA SER A 34 -6.34 -5.73 -19.56
C SER A 34 -7.62 -5.55 -18.72
N SER A 35 -7.48 -5.57 -17.41
CA SER A 35 -8.59 -5.54 -16.47
C SER A 35 -8.40 -4.40 -15.48
N TRP A 36 -9.42 -3.55 -15.36
CA TRP A 36 -9.38 -2.35 -14.51
C TRP A 36 -10.58 -2.28 -13.57
N ASN A 37 -11.42 -3.32 -13.57
CA ASN A 37 -12.68 -3.32 -12.86
C ASN A 37 -12.52 -3.88 -11.44
N LEU A 38 -12.41 -3.00 -10.45
CA LEU A 38 -12.27 -3.35 -9.03
C LEU A 38 -13.45 -4.16 -8.43
N LEU A 39 -14.55 -4.32 -9.16
CA LEU A 39 -15.75 -5.03 -8.71
C LEU A 39 -15.90 -6.42 -9.34
N ASP A 40 -14.96 -6.82 -10.19
CA ASP A 40 -14.97 -8.15 -10.80
C ASP A 40 -14.56 -9.22 -9.77
N HIS A 41 -15.49 -10.13 -9.44
CA HIS A 41 -15.24 -11.17 -8.45
C HIS A 41 -14.12 -12.15 -8.84
N ARG A 42 -13.70 -12.18 -10.12
CA ARG A 42 -12.61 -13.06 -10.59
C ARG A 42 -11.25 -12.69 -10.00
N TRP A 43 -11.05 -11.42 -9.62
CA TRP A 43 -9.74 -10.89 -9.20
C TRP A 43 -9.74 -10.34 -7.77
N VAL A 44 -10.67 -10.81 -6.94
CA VAL A 44 -10.82 -10.36 -5.54
C VAL A 44 -9.50 -10.39 -4.76
N GLY A 45 -8.65 -11.39 -5.01
CA GLY A 45 -7.33 -11.46 -4.37
C GLY A 45 -6.41 -10.29 -4.71
N VAL A 46 -6.41 -9.84 -5.97
CA VAL A 46 -5.62 -8.69 -6.43
C VAL A 46 -6.11 -7.42 -5.73
N TYR A 47 -7.43 -7.22 -5.69
CA TYR A 47 -8.02 -6.04 -5.07
C TYR A 47 -7.80 -6.02 -3.56
N ALA A 48 -7.88 -7.18 -2.89
CA ALA A 48 -7.56 -7.29 -1.47
C ALA A 48 -6.11 -6.84 -1.20
N VAL A 49 -5.15 -7.29 -1.99
CA VAL A 49 -3.73 -6.87 -1.86
C VAL A 49 -3.59 -5.37 -2.10
N VAL A 50 -4.21 -4.82 -3.15
CA VAL A 50 -4.15 -3.39 -3.45
C VAL A 50 -4.74 -2.55 -2.31
N ILE A 51 -5.93 -2.91 -1.83
CA ILE A 51 -6.60 -2.20 -0.73
C ILE A 51 -5.76 -2.25 0.54
N MET A 52 -5.15 -3.40 0.85
CA MET A 52 -4.28 -3.52 2.02
C MET A 52 -3.02 -2.65 1.87
N LEU A 53 -2.31 -2.74 0.74
CA LEU A 53 -1.08 -1.97 0.54
C LEU A 53 -1.32 -0.46 0.50
N VAL A 54 -2.33 -0.03 -0.26
CA VAL A 54 -2.70 1.38 -0.40
C VAL A 54 -3.32 1.90 0.89
N GLY A 55 -4.25 1.16 1.49
CA GLY A 55 -4.93 1.54 2.73
C GLY A 55 -3.98 1.66 3.91
N PHE A 56 -3.19 0.60 4.18
CA PHE A 56 -2.20 0.65 5.26
C PHE A 56 -1.07 1.63 4.97
N GLY A 57 -0.62 1.73 3.71
CA GLY A 57 0.37 2.71 3.30
C GLY A 57 -0.10 4.15 3.58
N LEU A 58 -1.32 4.48 3.17
CA LEU A 58 -1.89 5.82 3.37
C LEU A 58 -2.12 6.13 4.86
N VAL A 59 -2.72 5.21 5.61
CA VAL A 59 -2.96 5.38 7.06
C VAL A 59 -1.63 5.50 7.82
N GLY A 60 -0.65 4.67 7.50
CA GLY A 60 0.67 4.74 8.13
C GLY A 60 1.41 6.02 7.81
N MET A 61 1.35 6.51 6.56
CA MET A 61 1.90 7.82 6.22
C MET A 61 1.25 8.95 7.03
N LEU A 62 -0.07 8.94 7.19
CA LEU A 62 -0.79 9.93 7.99
C LEU A 62 -0.38 9.89 9.47
N LEU A 63 -0.17 8.68 10.01
CA LEU A 63 0.23 8.48 11.41
C LEU A 63 1.65 9.00 11.70
N TYR A 64 2.57 8.91 10.73
CA TYR A 64 3.98 9.25 10.89
C TYR A 64 4.42 10.51 10.13
N LYS A 65 3.48 11.36 9.68
CA LYS A 65 3.82 12.57 8.89
C LYS A 65 4.54 13.67 9.68
N GLU A 66 4.49 13.61 11.01
CA GLU A 66 5.09 14.56 11.96
C GLU A 66 6.34 13.97 12.61
#